data_AF-A0A673UG67-F1
#
_entry.id   AF-A0A673UG67-F1
#
_cell.length_a   1.000
_cell.length_b   1.000
_cell.length_c   1.000
_cell.angle_alpha   90.00
_cell.angle_beta   90.00
_cell.angle_gamma   90.00
#
_symmetry.space_group_name_H-M   'P 1'
#
loop_
_entity.id
_entity.type
_entity.pdbx_description
1 polymer ?
#
loop_
_entity_poly.entity_id
_entity_poly.type
_entity_poly.pdbx_seq_one_letter_code
_entity_poly.pdbx_strand_id
1 'polypeptide(L)'
;MGVEPVVMATRRALHFVFKVGNRFQTTHFFRDVLGMKILRHEEFEEGCKAACNGPYDGKWSKTMVGFGPEDDHFVAELTYNYGIGHYKLGNDFMGITLASSQAVSNARRLEWPLSEVTEGVFETEAPGGYKFYLQNRSPPQSDPVLKVTLAVSDLQRSLNYWSNLLGMNIYEKDEEKQRALLGYADNQCKLELQGIKGTVDHAAAFGRIAFSCPQKELPDLEDLMKRENQKILTPLVSLDTPGKATVRVVILADPDGHEICFVGDEAFRELSEMDPEGSKLLDDWQTPSLHFLLRQWPQTKVRNGLLSKINQRLRVDRDTLWSQHLCLLSSTCRPGVSVPDKCYHDSVVPAQARRLGC
;
A
#
# COMPACT_ATOMS: atom_id res chain seq x y z
N MET A 1 45.02 4.66 -16.67
CA MET A 1 44.14 4.15 -15.60
C MET A 1 42.75 4.07 -16.20
N GLY A 2 42.31 2.87 -16.56
CA GLY A 2 40.99 2.66 -17.15
C GLY A 2 39.93 2.95 -16.11
N VAL A 3 38.95 3.78 -16.47
CA VAL A 3 37.73 3.92 -15.70
C VAL A 3 37.00 2.58 -15.87
N GLU A 4 36.94 1.77 -14.81
CA GLU A 4 36.07 0.60 -14.81
C GLU A 4 34.64 1.06 -15.10
N PRO A 5 33.89 0.36 -15.96
CA PRO A 5 32.50 0.68 -16.17
C PRO A 5 31.79 0.50 -14.84
N VAL A 6 31.18 1.58 -14.33
CA VAL A 6 30.21 1.48 -13.24
C VAL A 6 29.18 0.46 -13.72
N VAL A 7 29.18 -0.73 -13.12
CA VAL A 7 28.14 -1.73 -13.35
C VAL A 7 26.84 -1.02 -13.01
N MET A 8 26.04 -0.69 -14.04
CA MET A 8 24.80 0.05 -13.89
C MET A 8 23.94 -0.69 -12.86
N ALA A 9 23.71 -0.04 -11.72
CA ALA A 9 22.90 -0.57 -10.63
C ALA A 9 21.56 -1.06 -11.17
N THR A 10 21.20 -2.32 -10.89
CA THR A 10 19.92 -2.89 -11.28
C THR A 10 18.81 -2.27 -10.43
N ARG A 11 18.28 -1.12 -10.87
CA ARG A 11 17.19 -0.40 -10.21
C ARG A 11 15.85 -0.73 -10.87
N ARG A 12 14.79 -0.78 -10.06
CA ARG A 12 13.45 -1.16 -10.53
C ARG A 12 12.36 -0.28 -9.93
N ALA A 13 11.48 0.25 -10.77
CA ALA A 13 10.26 0.92 -10.33
C ALA A 13 9.27 -0.10 -9.75
N LEU A 14 8.75 0.16 -8.54
CA LEU A 14 7.94 -0.80 -7.79
C LEU A 14 6.47 -0.39 -7.74
N HIS A 15 6.20 0.78 -7.15
CA HIS A 15 4.84 1.22 -6.91
C HIS A 15 4.74 2.70 -6.62
N PHE A 16 3.49 3.20 -6.68
CA PHE A 16 3.11 4.50 -6.13
C PHE A 16 2.17 4.31 -4.94
N VAL A 17 2.44 5.02 -3.84
CA VAL A 17 1.64 4.99 -2.61
C VAL A 17 0.52 6.02 -2.68
N PHE A 18 -0.71 5.59 -2.44
CA PHE A 18 -1.91 6.42 -2.36
C PHE A 18 -2.53 6.36 -0.97
N LYS A 19 -2.91 7.51 -0.42
CA LYS A 19 -3.71 7.58 0.80
C LYS A 19 -5.19 7.46 0.45
N VAL A 20 -5.88 6.50 1.04
CA VAL A 20 -7.27 6.20 0.67
C VAL A 20 -8.21 6.48 1.84
N GLY A 21 -9.27 7.25 1.60
CA GLY A 21 -10.29 7.55 2.61
C GLY A 21 -11.48 6.58 2.59
N ASN A 22 -11.81 6.02 1.42
CA ASN A 22 -12.95 5.10 1.24
C ASN A 22 -12.50 3.80 0.56
N ARG A 23 -12.18 2.78 1.36
CA ARG A 23 -11.71 1.48 0.87
C ARG A 23 -12.66 0.82 -0.13
N PHE A 24 -13.98 0.89 0.09
CA PHE A 24 -14.95 0.23 -0.80
C PHE A 24 -14.94 0.85 -2.20
N GLN A 25 -15.03 2.18 -2.28
CA GLN A 25 -14.99 2.85 -3.58
C GLN A 25 -13.63 2.67 -4.24
N THR A 26 -12.54 2.69 -3.47
CA THR A 26 -11.20 2.45 -4.00
C THR A 26 -11.08 1.03 -4.56
N THR A 27 -11.51 0.00 -3.82
CA THR A 27 -11.49 -1.38 -4.31
C THR A 27 -12.36 -1.53 -5.56
N HIS A 28 -13.55 -0.90 -5.62
CA HIS A 28 -14.40 -0.91 -6.80
C HIS A 28 -13.68 -0.30 -8.02
N PHE A 29 -13.00 0.84 -7.85
CA PHE A 29 -12.22 1.47 -8.91
C PHE A 29 -11.08 0.55 -9.40
N PHE A 30 -10.19 0.12 -8.51
CA PHE A 30 -9.01 -0.64 -8.92
C PHE A 30 -9.39 -2.03 -9.46
N ARG A 31 -10.34 -2.74 -8.84
CA ARG A 31 -10.72 -4.09 -9.25
C ARG A 31 -11.67 -4.09 -10.45
N ASP A 32 -12.75 -3.32 -10.38
CA ASP A 32 -13.86 -3.49 -11.32
C ASP A 32 -13.77 -2.50 -12.50
N VAL A 33 -13.26 -1.28 -12.26
CA VAL A 33 -13.01 -0.31 -13.35
C VAL A 33 -11.69 -0.62 -14.05
N LEU A 34 -10.57 -0.60 -13.33
CA LEU A 34 -9.26 -0.81 -13.95
C LEU A 34 -8.97 -2.27 -14.32
N GLY A 35 -9.60 -3.23 -13.64
CA GLY A 35 -9.34 -4.66 -13.86
C GLY A 35 -8.08 -5.18 -13.16
N MET A 36 -7.59 -4.47 -12.13
CA MET A 36 -6.45 -4.91 -11.32
C MET A 36 -6.86 -5.96 -10.29
N LYS A 37 -5.88 -6.65 -9.72
CA LYS A 37 -6.05 -7.68 -8.68
C LYS A 37 -5.40 -7.23 -7.39
N ILE A 38 -6.03 -7.58 -6.26
CA ILE A 38 -5.38 -7.46 -4.97
C ILE A 38 -4.26 -8.51 -4.92
N LEU A 39 -3.04 -8.04 -4.69
CA LEU A 39 -1.83 -8.86 -4.69
C LEU A 39 -1.47 -9.32 -3.28
N ARG A 40 -1.62 -8.43 -2.30
CA ARG A 40 -1.47 -8.73 -0.87
C ARG A 40 -2.11 -7.62 -0.04
N HIS A 41 -2.47 -7.98 1.19
CA HIS A 41 -3.10 -7.06 2.15
C HIS A 41 -2.50 -7.28 3.53
N GLU A 42 -2.11 -6.20 4.19
CA GLU A 42 -1.54 -6.21 5.55
C GLU A 42 -2.24 -5.19 6.45
N GLU A 43 -2.45 -5.57 7.70
CA GLU A 43 -3.01 -4.72 8.76
C GLU A 43 -1.94 -4.45 9.83
N PHE A 44 -1.85 -3.21 10.28
CA PHE A 44 -0.84 -2.73 11.21
C PHE A 44 -1.52 -2.03 12.40
N GLU A 45 -1.05 -2.36 13.60
CA GLU A 45 -1.59 -1.82 14.86
C GLU A 45 -0.99 -0.46 15.23
N GLU A 46 0.21 -0.15 14.72
CA GLU A 46 0.98 1.05 15.04
C GLU A 46 1.48 1.76 13.77
N GLY A 47 1.77 3.06 13.89
CA GLY A 47 2.34 3.86 12.80
C GLY A 47 3.69 3.31 12.30
N CYS A 48 4.00 3.57 11.03
CA CYS A 48 5.22 3.05 10.41
C CYS A 48 6.45 3.90 10.75
N LYS A 49 7.57 3.25 11.10
CA LYS A 49 8.86 3.90 11.40
C LYS A 49 9.41 4.78 10.26
N ALA A 50 9.06 4.47 9.01
CA ALA A 50 9.43 5.26 7.82
C ALA A 50 8.29 6.15 7.31
N ALA A 51 7.30 6.43 8.17
CA ALA A 51 6.12 7.22 7.85
C ALA A 51 5.40 6.75 6.57
N CYS A 52 5.40 5.44 6.29
CA CYS A 52 4.76 4.90 5.09
C CYS A 52 3.25 5.22 5.05
N ASN A 53 2.62 5.33 6.21
CA ASN A 53 1.22 5.72 6.33
C ASN A 53 1.00 7.23 6.48
N GLY A 54 2.07 8.04 6.45
CA GLY A 54 2.05 9.48 6.73
C GLY A 54 2.31 9.79 8.21
N PRO A 55 1.98 11.02 8.66
CA PRO A 55 2.25 11.48 10.04
C PRO A 55 1.23 10.96 11.06
N TYR A 56 0.71 9.74 10.89
CA TYR A 56 -0.40 9.21 11.71
C TYR A 56 0.05 8.01 12.55
N ASP A 57 -0.26 8.05 13.85
CA ASP A 57 0.19 7.04 14.83
C ASP A 57 -0.84 5.92 15.09
N GLY A 58 -1.95 5.89 14.33
CA GLY A 58 -3.04 4.95 14.53
C GLY A 58 -2.90 3.66 13.71
N LYS A 59 -3.88 2.76 13.89
CA LYS A 59 -4.03 1.58 13.03
C LYS A 59 -4.14 2.00 11.57
N TRP A 60 -3.57 1.19 10.69
CA TRP A 60 -3.64 1.39 9.25
C TRP A 60 -3.51 0.06 8.52
N SER A 61 -3.91 0.04 7.25
CA SER A 61 -3.61 -1.07 6.36
C SER A 61 -2.98 -0.66 5.07
N LYS A 62 -2.27 -1.64 4.50
CA LYS A 62 -1.61 -1.60 3.23
C LYS A 62 -2.26 -2.63 2.31
N THR A 63 -2.61 -2.21 1.10
CA THR A 63 -3.12 -3.13 0.09
C THR A 63 -2.38 -2.88 -1.22
N MET A 64 -1.71 -3.90 -1.72
CA MET A 64 -1.05 -3.82 -3.02
C MET A 64 -2.02 -4.28 -4.11
N VAL A 65 -2.14 -3.49 -5.17
CA VAL A 65 -3.06 -3.77 -6.27
C VAL A 65 -2.43 -3.46 -7.61
N GLY A 66 -2.51 -4.39 -8.56
CA GLY A 66 -1.85 -4.27 -9.86
C GLY A 66 -2.35 -5.30 -10.88
N PHE A 67 -1.75 -5.30 -12.07
CA PHE A 67 -2.11 -6.24 -13.14
C PHE A 67 -1.41 -7.59 -13.04
N GLY A 68 -0.34 -7.68 -12.25
CA GLY A 68 0.44 -8.90 -12.02
C GLY A 68 1.34 -8.79 -10.80
N PRO A 69 2.23 -9.77 -10.57
CA PRO A 69 3.13 -9.82 -9.43
C PRO A 69 4.03 -8.57 -9.31
N GLU A 70 4.37 -8.18 -8.08
CA GLU A 70 5.23 -7.02 -7.80
C GLU A 70 6.67 -7.19 -8.29
N ASP A 71 7.09 -8.40 -8.69
CA ASP A 71 8.42 -8.68 -9.22
C ASP A 71 8.68 -8.05 -10.59
N ASP A 72 7.64 -7.95 -11.41
CA ASP A 72 7.70 -7.53 -12.81
C ASP A 72 6.63 -6.50 -13.21
N HIS A 73 5.76 -6.09 -12.28
CA HIS A 73 4.76 -5.04 -12.50
C HIS A 73 4.97 -3.84 -11.57
N PHE A 74 4.64 -2.66 -12.08
CA PHE A 74 4.43 -1.47 -11.28
C PHE A 74 3.01 -1.45 -10.73
N VAL A 75 2.88 -1.33 -9.41
CA VAL A 75 1.58 -1.50 -8.72
C VAL A 75 1.18 -0.25 -7.94
N ALA A 76 -0.04 -0.21 -7.42
CA ALA A 76 -0.47 0.80 -6.47
C ALA A 76 -0.41 0.23 -5.04
N GLU A 77 0.21 0.97 -4.13
CA GLU A 77 0.13 0.72 -2.69
C GLU A 77 -0.99 1.60 -2.11
N LEU A 78 -2.06 0.99 -1.61
CA LEU A 78 -3.19 1.69 -1.00
C LEU A 78 -3.02 1.71 0.51
N THR A 79 -2.82 2.91 1.08
CA THR A 79 -2.70 3.13 2.51
C THR A 79 -4.01 3.67 3.08
N TYR A 80 -4.68 2.86 3.89
CA TYR A 80 -5.87 3.27 4.63
C TYR A 80 -5.52 3.52 6.10
N ASN A 81 -5.69 4.74 6.60
CA ASN A 81 -5.54 5.02 8.02
C ASN A 81 -6.92 5.00 8.69
N TYR A 82 -7.08 4.20 9.75
CA TYR A 82 -8.38 4.07 10.42
C TYR A 82 -8.82 5.41 11.03
N GLY A 83 -10.06 5.79 10.75
CA GLY A 83 -10.65 7.04 11.24
C GLY A 83 -10.38 8.26 10.36
N ILE A 84 -9.58 8.13 9.29
CA ILE A 84 -9.31 9.23 8.34
C ILE A 84 -10.05 8.98 7.03
N GLY A 85 -11.14 9.73 6.81
CA GLY A 85 -12.01 9.54 5.64
C GLY A 85 -11.68 10.42 4.43
N HIS A 86 -10.75 11.37 4.54
CA HIS A 86 -10.44 12.32 3.48
C HIS A 86 -9.02 12.89 3.61
N TYR A 87 -8.36 13.07 2.48
CA TYR A 87 -7.07 13.73 2.36
C TYR A 87 -7.19 14.85 1.33
N LYS A 88 -6.74 16.06 1.67
CA LYS A 88 -6.73 17.18 0.72
C LYS A 88 -5.70 16.86 -0.37
N LEU A 89 -6.14 16.78 -1.63
CA LEU A 89 -5.29 16.62 -2.80
C LEU A 89 -4.57 17.93 -3.14
N GLY A 90 -3.29 17.81 -3.46
CA GLY A 90 -2.44 18.89 -3.92
C GLY A 90 -2.45 19.03 -5.44
N ASN A 91 -1.40 19.63 -6.00
CA ASN A 91 -1.13 19.67 -7.45
C ASN A 91 0.15 18.89 -7.84
N ASP A 92 0.72 18.15 -6.89
CA ASP A 92 1.99 17.43 -6.99
C ASP A 92 1.87 16.17 -7.87
N PHE A 93 0.84 15.36 -7.64
CA PHE A 93 0.53 14.18 -8.43
C PHE A 93 -0.36 14.54 -9.62
N MET A 94 0.12 14.32 -10.85
CA MET A 94 -0.61 14.67 -12.07
C MET A 94 -1.30 13.48 -12.75
N GLY A 95 -0.94 12.26 -12.38
CA GLY A 95 -1.69 11.05 -12.72
C GLY A 95 -0.85 9.83 -13.05
N ILE A 96 -1.49 8.66 -13.08
CA ILE A 96 -0.95 7.42 -13.65
C ILE A 96 -1.51 7.22 -15.06
N THR A 97 -0.67 6.89 -16.03
CA THR A 97 -1.12 6.48 -17.37
C THR A 97 -0.98 4.98 -17.54
N LEU A 98 -2.02 4.32 -18.06
CA LEU A 98 -2.01 2.89 -18.37
C LEU A 98 -2.70 2.60 -19.71
N ALA A 99 -2.32 1.50 -20.37
CA ALA A 99 -2.92 1.05 -21.62
C ALA A 99 -3.90 -0.10 -21.38
N SER A 100 -5.21 0.18 -21.48
CA SER A 100 -6.23 -0.85 -21.32
C SER A 100 -7.57 -0.42 -21.92
N SER A 101 -7.88 -0.93 -23.11
CA SER A 101 -9.23 -0.81 -23.69
C SER A 101 -10.30 -1.50 -22.85
N GLN A 102 -9.93 -2.52 -22.08
CA GLN A 102 -10.82 -3.17 -21.13
C GLN A 102 -11.19 -2.23 -19.97
N ALA A 103 -10.25 -1.47 -19.43
CA ALA A 103 -10.54 -0.49 -18.37
C ALA A 103 -11.48 0.62 -18.86
N VAL A 104 -11.28 1.11 -20.10
CA VAL A 104 -12.19 2.07 -20.74
C VAL A 104 -13.59 1.47 -20.91
N SER A 105 -13.68 0.21 -21.36
CA SER A 105 -14.95 -0.49 -21.54
C SER A 105 -15.67 -0.73 -20.20
N ASN A 106 -14.91 -1.10 -19.16
CA ASN A 106 -15.41 -1.28 -17.80
C ASN A 106 -15.94 0.03 -17.22
N ALA A 107 -15.18 1.13 -17.34
CA ALA A 107 -15.60 2.44 -16.88
C ALA A 107 -16.94 2.85 -17.51
N ARG A 108 -17.08 2.72 -18.84
CA ARG A 108 -18.34 3.01 -19.54
C ARG A 108 -19.50 2.12 -19.07
N ARG A 109 -19.26 0.81 -18.91
CA ARG A 109 -20.28 -0.16 -18.46
C ARG A 109 -20.73 0.10 -17.02
N LEU A 110 -19.82 0.53 -16.17
CA LEU A 110 -20.07 0.84 -14.76
C LEU A 110 -20.53 2.29 -14.54
N GLU A 111 -20.68 3.07 -15.61
CA GLU A 111 -20.98 4.50 -15.57
C GLU A 111 -19.98 5.30 -14.69
N TRP A 112 -18.73 4.82 -14.62
CA TRP A 112 -17.65 5.53 -13.93
C TRP A 112 -17.23 6.76 -14.75
N PRO A 113 -17.12 7.97 -14.14
CA PRO A 113 -16.79 9.19 -14.87
C PRO A 113 -15.51 9.05 -15.70
N LEU A 114 -15.64 9.32 -17.00
CA LEU A 114 -14.58 9.14 -17.97
C LEU A 114 -14.72 10.21 -19.06
N SER A 115 -13.65 10.96 -19.34
CA SER A 115 -13.63 12.02 -20.36
C SER A 115 -12.47 11.83 -21.32
N GLU A 116 -12.70 11.92 -22.62
CA GLU A 116 -11.61 11.89 -23.61
C GLU A 116 -10.87 13.24 -23.61
N VAL A 117 -9.59 13.23 -23.23
CA VAL A 117 -8.77 14.45 -23.11
C VAL A 117 -7.85 14.66 -24.31
N THR A 118 -7.56 13.59 -25.04
CA THR A 118 -6.83 13.57 -26.32
C THR A 118 -7.28 12.31 -27.05
N GLU A 119 -7.15 12.27 -28.38
CA GLU A 119 -7.55 11.14 -29.20
C GLU A 119 -7.05 9.79 -28.60
N GLY A 120 -7.99 8.93 -28.22
CA GLY A 120 -7.71 7.61 -27.66
C GLY A 120 -7.21 7.60 -26.21
N VAL A 121 -7.19 8.74 -25.51
CA VAL A 121 -6.78 8.85 -24.10
C VAL A 121 -7.90 9.42 -23.25
N PHE A 122 -8.31 8.65 -22.25
CA PHE A 122 -9.43 8.98 -21.38
C PHE A 122 -8.96 9.28 -19.96
N GLU A 123 -9.32 10.43 -19.42
CA GLU A 123 -9.13 10.79 -18.01
C GLU A 123 -10.28 10.23 -17.17
N THR A 124 -9.92 9.64 -16.02
CA THR A 124 -10.83 9.24 -14.95
C THR A 124 -10.15 9.54 -13.61
N GLU A 125 -10.93 9.65 -12.54
CA GLU A 125 -10.40 9.83 -11.19
C GLU A 125 -10.68 8.60 -10.32
N ALA A 126 -9.68 8.19 -9.55
CA ALA A 126 -9.88 7.29 -8.42
C ALA A 126 -10.49 8.08 -7.25
N PRO A 127 -11.15 7.40 -6.29
CA PRO A 127 -11.63 8.06 -5.07
C PRO A 127 -10.50 8.82 -4.35
N GLY A 128 -10.75 10.08 -4.02
CA GLY A 128 -9.72 11.03 -3.54
C GLY A 128 -9.26 12.04 -4.59
N GLY A 129 -9.69 11.90 -5.86
CA GLY A 129 -9.38 12.83 -6.95
C GLY A 129 -8.10 12.48 -7.72
N TYR A 130 -7.50 11.31 -7.47
CA TYR A 130 -6.27 10.88 -8.13
C TYR A 130 -6.52 10.58 -9.60
N LYS A 131 -5.84 11.30 -10.50
CA LYS A 131 -6.01 11.14 -11.94
C LYS A 131 -5.41 9.84 -12.48
N PHE A 132 -6.16 9.20 -13.37
CA PHE A 132 -5.73 8.08 -14.19
C PHE A 132 -6.05 8.38 -15.65
N TYR A 133 -5.09 8.12 -16.54
CA TYR A 133 -5.24 8.26 -17.98
C TYR A 133 -5.22 6.88 -18.63
N LEU A 134 -6.33 6.50 -19.24
CA LEU A 134 -6.53 5.21 -19.88
C LEU A 134 -6.33 5.37 -21.39
N GLN A 135 -5.25 4.80 -21.93
CA GLN A 135 -5.07 4.69 -23.37
C GLN A 135 -5.96 3.55 -23.88
N ASN A 136 -6.91 3.87 -24.77
CA ASN A 136 -7.89 2.94 -25.30
C ASN A 136 -7.29 2.03 -26.40
N ARG A 137 -6.34 1.21 -26.00
CA ARG A 137 -5.69 0.20 -26.83
C ARG A 137 -5.46 -1.07 -26.02
N SER A 138 -5.21 -2.18 -26.70
CA SER A 138 -4.79 -3.41 -26.03
C SER A 138 -3.51 -3.15 -25.23
N PRO A 139 -3.39 -3.72 -24.03
CA PRO A 139 -2.16 -3.61 -23.27
C PRO A 139 -0.98 -4.20 -24.07
N PRO A 140 0.25 -3.74 -23.81
CA PRO A 140 1.44 -4.41 -24.34
C PRO A 140 1.47 -5.88 -23.84
N GLN A 141 2.39 -6.69 -24.38
CA GLN A 141 2.64 -8.02 -23.82
C GLN A 141 3.18 -7.98 -22.37
N SER A 142 3.56 -6.80 -21.88
CA SER A 142 4.07 -6.50 -20.55
C SER A 142 3.04 -5.75 -19.69
N ASP A 143 3.48 -5.24 -18.52
CA ASP A 143 2.68 -4.42 -17.61
C ASP A 143 1.90 -3.29 -18.33
N PRO A 144 0.57 -3.21 -18.15
CA PRO A 144 -0.25 -2.13 -18.67
C PRO A 144 0.09 -0.73 -18.10
N VAL A 145 0.71 -0.63 -16.92
CA VAL A 145 1.06 0.66 -16.33
C VAL A 145 2.29 1.25 -17.03
N LEU A 146 2.12 2.44 -17.61
CA LEU A 146 3.13 3.04 -18.47
C LEU A 146 3.98 4.08 -17.75
N LYS A 147 3.33 4.97 -16.99
CA LYS A 147 4.03 6.06 -16.30
C LYS A 147 3.27 6.64 -15.10
N VAL A 148 4.03 7.20 -14.18
CA VAL A 148 3.58 8.15 -13.15
C VAL A 148 3.98 9.56 -13.58
N THR A 149 3.10 10.55 -13.46
CA THR A 149 3.39 11.95 -13.80
C THR A 149 3.41 12.80 -12.53
N LEU A 150 4.51 13.50 -12.28
CA LEU A 150 4.69 14.41 -11.15
C LEU A 150 4.95 15.84 -11.63
N ALA A 151 4.36 16.81 -10.94
CA ALA A 151 4.60 18.22 -11.17
C ALA A 151 5.97 18.64 -10.62
N VAL A 152 6.72 19.45 -11.36
CA VAL A 152 8.01 20.02 -10.90
C VAL A 152 8.03 21.52 -11.09
N SER A 153 8.69 22.26 -10.20
CA SER A 153 8.80 23.72 -10.33
C SER A 153 9.96 24.16 -11.24
N ASP A 154 11.00 23.33 -11.35
CA ASP A 154 12.15 23.55 -12.21
C ASP A 154 12.59 22.22 -12.84
N LEU A 155 12.27 22.03 -14.13
CA LEU A 155 12.56 20.79 -14.83
C LEU A 155 14.05 20.49 -14.88
N GLN A 156 14.91 21.50 -15.04
CA GLN A 156 16.35 21.28 -15.19
C GLN A 156 16.97 20.84 -13.86
N ARG A 157 16.52 21.41 -12.74
CA ARG A 157 16.90 20.98 -11.38
C ARG A 157 16.45 19.55 -11.11
N SER A 158 15.22 19.21 -11.47
CA SER A 158 14.69 17.86 -11.28
C SER A 158 15.38 16.84 -12.19
N LEU A 159 15.72 17.19 -13.43
CA LEU A 159 16.52 16.33 -14.31
C LEU A 159 17.92 16.06 -13.75
N ASN A 160 18.59 17.07 -13.18
CA ASN A 160 19.87 16.85 -12.50
C ASN A 160 19.73 15.85 -11.35
N TYR A 161 18.68 15.98 -10.53
CA TYR A 161 18.43 15.05 -9.43
C TYR A 161 18.12 13.62 -9.93
N TRP A 162 17.09 13.46 -10.75
CA TRP A 162 16.59 12.16 -11.16
C TRP A 162 17.51 11.43 -12.15
N SER A 163 18.18 12.15 -13.05
CA SER A 163 19.09 11.55 -14.02
C SER A 163 20.52 11.48 -13.50
N ASN A 164 21.13 12.60 -13.09
CA ASN A 164 22.56 12.60 -12.74
C ASN A 164 22.84 11.96 -11.38
N LEU A 165 21.96 12.13 -10.39
CA LEU A 165 22.17 11.54 -9.05
C LEU A 165 21.54 10.16 -8.93
N LEU A 166 20.28 10.01 -9.36
CA LEU A 166 19.56 8.74 -9.23
C LEU A 166 19.78 7.79 -10.41
N GLY A 167 20.39 8.23 -11.50
CA GLY A 167 20.80 7.36 -12.61
C GLY A 167 19.66 6.95 -13.55
N MET A 168 18.55 7.69 -13.59
CA MET A 168 17.52 7.42 -14.60
C MET A 168 17.97 7.90 -15.98
N ASN A 169 17.64 7.12 -17.00
CA ASN A 169 17.79 7.52 -18.40
C ASN A 169 16.66 8.47 -18.79
N ILE A 170 16.98 9.46 -19.62
CA ILE A 170 15.99 10.36 -20.22
C ILE A 170 15.53 9.75 -21.56
N TYR A 171 14.26 9.36 -21.62
CA TYR A 171 13.62 8.78 -22.81
C TYR A 171 13.06 9.85 -23.75
N GLU A 172 12.47 10.89 -23.17
CA GLU A 172 11.91 12.02 -23.90
C GLU A 172 12.20 13.31 -23.14
N LYS A 173 12.43 14.40 -23.87
CA LYS A 173 12.53 15.75 -23.32
C LYS A 173 11.88 16.71 -24.31
N ASP A 174 10.91 17.48 -23.83
CA ASP A 174 10.20 18.52 -24.57
C ASP A 174 10.37 19.83 -23.80
N GLU A 175 11.27 20.68 -24.29
CA GLU A 175 11.62 21.94 -23.63
C GLU A 175 10.50 22.98 -23.75
N GLU A 176 9.73 22.97 -24.83
CA GLU A 176 8.61 23.90 -25.02
C GLU A 176 7.48 23.62 -24.03
N LYS A 177 7.16 22.34 -23.82
CA LYS A 177 6.13 21.90 -22.86
C LYS A 177 6.65 21.71 -21.44
N GLN A 178 7.95 21.94 -21.21
CA GLN A 178 8.62 21.66 -19.94
C GLN A 178 8.31 20.25 -19.43
N ARG A 179 8.51 19.23 -20.27
CA ARG A 179 8.20 17.84 -19.94
C ARG A 179 9.40 16.94 -20.18
N ALA A 180 9.64 15.98 -19.29
CA ALA A 180 10.62 14.92 -19.52
C ALA A 180 10.08 13.56 -19.07
N LEU A 181 10.45 12.51 -19.80
CA LEU A 181 10.13 11.12 -19.47
C LEU A 181 11.41 10.39 -19.09
N LEU A 182 11.44 9.78 -17.91
CA LEU A 182 12.60 9.10 -17.34
C LEU A 182 12.30 7.65 -16.98
N GLY A 183 13.33 6.82 -16.89
CA GLY A 183 13.20 5.47 -16.36
C GLY A 183 14.54 4.72 -16.25
N TYR A 184 14.53 3.58 -15.55
CA TYR A 184 15.71 2.72 -15.44
C TYR A 184 15.86 1.73 -16.59
N ALA A 185 14.75 1.26 -17.16
CA ALA A 185 14.76 0.33 -18.28
C ALA A 185 13.50 0.47 -19.16
N ASP A 186 13.60 0.01 -20.41
CA ASP A 186 12.56 0.15 -21.44
C ASP A 186 11.25 -0.52 -21.03
N ASN A 187 11.35 -1.67 -20.36
CA ASN A 187 10.23 -2.49 -19.92
C ASN A 187 9.64 -2.10 -18.55
N GLN A 188 10.13 -1.06 -17.89
CA GLN A 188 9.60 -0.60 -16.61
C GLN A 188 8.66 0.60 -16.76
N CYS A 189 7.77 0.79 -15.78
CA CYS A 189 7.02 2.04 -15.64
C CYS A 189 7.96 3.26 -15.60
N LYS A 190 7.59 4.30 -16.33
CA LYS A 190 8.36 5.54 -16.46
C LYS A 190 7.93 6.60 -15.45
N LEU A 191 8.80 7.55 -15.18
CA LEU A 191 8.50 8.77 -14.44
C LEU A 191 8.44 9.93 -15.43
N GLU A 192 7.28 10.57 -15.56
CA GLU A 192 7.14 11.82 -16.29
C GLU A 192 7.20 12.99 -15.32
N LEU A 193 8.10 13.93 -15.59
CA LEU A 193 8.19 15.20 -14.89
C LEU A 193 7.55 16.27 -15.77
N GLN A 194 6.54 16.94 -15.24
CA GLN A 194 5.84 18.02 -15.92
C GLN A 194 6.07 19.33 -15.16
N GLY A 195 6.77 20.26 -15.81
CA GLY A 195 6.98 21.61 -15.31
C GLY A 195 5.64 22.33 -15.18
N ILE A 196 5.40 22.94 -14.01
CA ILE A 196 4.22 23.74 -13.73
C ILE A 196 4.60 25.19 -13.45
N LYS A 197 3.62 26.10 -13.59
CA LYS A 197 3.77 27.49 -13.14
C LYS A 197 3.46 27.57 -11.65
N GLY A 198 4.40 28.11 -10.87
CA GLY A 198 4.23 28.31 -9.43
C GLY A 198 4.83 27.16 -8.61
N THR A 199 4.36 27.02 -7.37
CA THR A 199 4.88 26.04 -6.41
C THR A 199 4.12 24.72 -6.50
N VAL A 200 4.85 23.62 -6.24
CA VAL A 200 4.26 22.31 -5.99
C VAL A 200 3.67 22.30 -4.57
N ASP A 201 2.36 22.07 -4.46
CA ASP A 201 1.60 21.88 -3.22
C ASP A 201 1.29 20.38 -3.08
N HIS A 202 1.88 19.75 -2.07
CA HIS A 202 1.67 18.35 -1.71
C HIS A 202 0.37 18.11 -0.93
N ALA A 203 -0.16 19.16 -0.28
CA ALA A 203 -1.28 19.09 0.64
C ALA A 203 -1.17 17.89 1.62
N ALA A 204 -2.24 17.11 1.80
CA ALA A 204 -2.25 15.95 2.73
C ALA A 204 -2.27 14.60 2.01
N ALA A 205 -2.72 14.59 0.75
CA ALA A 205 -2.89 13.39 -0.06
C ALA A 205 -1.63 12.96 -0.82
N PHE A 206 -0.51 13.68 -0.66
CA PHE A 206 0.78 13.35 -1.28
C PHE A 206 1.12 11.88 -1.11
N GLY A 207 1.63 11.31 -2.19
CA GLY A 207 2.07 9.93 -2.27
C GLY A 207 3.58 9.80 -2.13
N ARG A 208 4.06 8.60 -2.47
CA ARG A 208 5.47 8.25 -2.51
C ARG A 208 5.70 7.28 -3.65
N ILE A 209 6.75 7.50 -4.45
CA ILE A 209 7.16 6.53 -5.47
C ILE A 209 8.28 5.65 -4.90
N ALA A 210 8.23 4.34 -5.16
CA ALA A 210 9.21 3.39 -4.64
C ALA A 210 10.02 2.74 -5.75
N PHE A 211 11.31 2.56 -5.47
CA PHE A 211 12.26 1.85 -6.30
C PHE A 211 13.02 0.82 -5.47
N SER A 212 13.42 -0.29 -6.08
CA SER A 212 14.43 -1.16 -5.48
C SER A 212 15.82 -0.94 -6.08
N CYS A 213 16.83 -1.25 -5.30
CA CYS A 213 18.22 -1.44 -5.71
C CYS A 213 18.83 -2.58 -4.88
N PRO A 214 19.99 -3.14 -5.25
CA PRO A 214 20.68 -4.10 -4.38
C PRO A 214 20.86 -3.52 -2.98
N GLN A 215 20.54 -4.28 -1.93
CA GLN A 215 20.53 -3.78 -0.55
C GLN A 215 21.88 -3.15 -0.14
N LYS A 216 22.98 -3.70 -0.67
CA LYS A 216 24.35 -3.21 -0.42
C LYS A 216 24.59 -1.78 -0.89
N GLU A 217 23.78 -1.25 -1.82
CA GLU A 217 23.91 0.09 -2.39
C GLU A 217 23.14 1.16 -1.60
N LEU A 218 22.26 0.78 -0.66
CA LEU A 218 21.51 1.76 0.14
C LEU A 218 22.41 2.70 0.96
N PRO A 219 23.50 2.23 1.61
CA PRO A 219 24.45 3.13 2.27
C PRO A 219 25.12 4.11 1.29
N ASP A 220 25.51 3.62 0.11
CA ASP A 220 26.15 4.46 -0.92
C ASP A 220 25.20 5.55 -1.44
N LEU A 221 23.92 5.21 -1.59
CA LEU A 221 22.86 6.16 -1.93
C LEU A 221 22.70 7.23 -0.84
N GLU A 222 22.69 6.84 0.43
CA GLU A 222 22.61 7.79 1.54
C GLU A 222 23.81 8.75 1.56
N ASP A 223 25.02 8.22 1.36
CA ASP A 223 26.25 9.00 1.34
C ASP A 223 26.35 9.92 0.12
N LEU A 224 25.85 9.48 -1.05
CA LEU A 224 25.65 10.34 -2.22
C LEU A 224 24.73 11.52 -1.89
N MET A 225 23.56 11.26 -1.30
CA MET A 225 22.59 12.32 -0.99
C MET A 225 23.13 13.30 0.06
N LYS A 226 23.89 12.84 1.05
CA LYS A 226 24.59 13.73 1.99
C LYS A 226 25.63 14.60 1.29
N ARG A 227 26.47 14.00 0.44
CA ARG A 227 27.55 14.70 -0.28
C ARG A 227 27.00 15.78 -1.21
N GLU A 228 25.92 15.47 -1.92
CA GLU A 228 25.25 16.40 -2.85
C GLU A 228 24.26 17.34 -2.16
N ASN A 229 24.24 17.37 -0.82
CA ASN A 229 23.38 18.21 0.02
C ASN A 229 21.88 18.09 -0.34
N GLN A 230 21.44 16.87 -0.65
CA GLN A 230 20.05 16.54 -0.95
C GLN A 230 19.28 16.12 0.31
N LYS A 231 17.95 16.20 0.26
CA LYS A 231 17.10 15.93 1.42
C LYS A 231 16.90 14.43 1.63
N ILE A 232 17.32 13.96 2.80
CA ILE A 232 17.03 12.62 3.32
C ILE A 232 15.94 12.78 4.39
N LEU A 233 14.78 12.16 4.17
CA LEU A 233 13.65 12.19 5.10
C LEU A 233 13.78 11.11 6.18
N THR A 234 14.25 9.92 5.79
CA THR A 234 14.51 8.82 6.70
C THR A 234 15.83 8.17 6.29
N PRO A 235 16.86 8.23 7.14
CA PRO A 235 18.08 7.47 6.94
C PRO A 235 17.80 5.97 6.89
N LEU A 236 18.82 5.20 6.51
CA LEU A 236 18.76 3.76 6.38
C LEU A 236 18.17 3.09 7.62
N VAL A 237 16.99 2.49 7.45
CA VAL A 237 16.21 1.88 8.53
C VAL A 237 15.65 0.52 8.11
N SER A 238 15.54 -0.40 9.07
CA SER A 238 14.86 -1.68 8.87
C SER A 238 13.37 -1.57 9.20
N LEU A 239 12.54 -2.11 8.33
CA LEU A 239 11.08 -2.14 8.47
C LEU A 239 10.60 -3.59 8.51
N ASP A 240 9.87 -3.91 9.57
CA ASP A 240 9.26 -5.22 9.76
C ASP A 240 7.83 -5.20 9.23
N THR A 241 7.43 -6.27 8.56
CA THR A 241 6.04 -6.55 8.23
C THR A 241 5.63 -7.83 8.94
N PRO A 242 4.52 -7.85 9.71
CA PRO A 242 4.14 -9.04 10.48
C PRO A 242 4.10 -10.31 9.63
N GLY A 243 4.89 -11.31 10.01
CA GLY A 243 4.96 -12.60 9.33
C GLY A 243 5.65 -12.59 7.96
N LYS A 244 6.34 -11.50 7.56
CA LYS A 244 7.05 -11.38 6.28
C LYS A 244 8.50 -10.92 6.47
N ALA A 245 9.26 -10.90 5.38
CA ALA A 245 10.66 -10.46 5.38
C ALA A 245 10.82 -9.01 5.87
N THR A 246 11.83 -8.78 6.70
CA THR A 246 12.28 -7.43 7.08
C THR A 246 13.02 -6.81 5.91
N VAL A 247 12.64 -5.59 5.53
CA VAL A 247 13.30 -4.86 4.45
C VAL A 247 14.10 -3.67 5.00
N ARG A 248 15.10 -3.21 4.24
CA ARG A 248 15.84 -1.98 4.56
C ARG A 248 15.49 -0.91 3.54
N VAL A 249 15.24 0.30 4.02
CA VAL A 249 14.86 1.44 3.17
C VAL A 249 15.64 2.70 3.49
N VAL A 250 15.75 3.58 2.49
CA VAL A 250 16.11 5.00 2.63
C VAL A 250 14.97 5.82 2.02
N ILE A 251 14.49 6.85 2.72
CA ILE A 251 13.45 7.76 2.21
C ILE A 251 14.07 9.11 1.89
N LEU A 252 13.92 9.55 0.64
CA LEU A 252 14.42 10.82 0.12
C LEU A 252 13.27 11.77 -0.18
N ALA A 253 13.59 13.05 -0.31
CA ALA A 253 12.74 14.02 -1.00
C ALA A 253 13.50 14.59 -2.19
N ASP A 254 12.83 14.66 -3.34
CA ASP A 254 13.37 15.33 -4.52
C ASP A 254 13.38 16.87 -4.35
N PRO A 255 13.90 17.65 -5.31
CA PRO A 255 14.01 19.10 -5.18
C PRO A 255 12.67 19.83 -5.00
N ASP A 256 11.56 19.21 -5.38
CA ASP A 256 10.21 19.75 -5.22
C ASP A 256 9.49 19.19 -3.99
N GLY A 257 10.07 18.21 -3.29
CA GLY A 257 9.53 17.62 -2.07
C GLY A 257 8.83 16.28 -2.27
N HIS A 258 8.84 15.72 -3.48
CA HIS A 258 8.26 14.40 -3.74
C HIS A 258 9.00 13.32 -2.96
N GLU A 259 8.26 12.49 -2.22
CA GLU A 259 8.87 11.43 -1.44
C GLU A 259 9.26 10.24 -2.32
N ILE A 260 10.44 9.69 -2.05
CA ILE A 260 10.99 8.55 -2.77
C ILE A 260 11.45 7.49 -1.77
N CYS A 261 11.02 6.25 -1.96
CA CYS A 261 11.53 5.09 -1.21
C CYS A 261 12.54 4.33 -2.07
N PHE A 262 13.75 4.13 -1.56
CA PHE A 262 14.65 3.08 -2.07
C PHE A 262 14.68 1.92 -1.09
N VAL A 263 14.39 0.70 -1.56
CA VAL A 263 14.38 -0.54 -0.77
C VAL A 263 15.39 -1.54 -1.32
N GLY A 264 15.97 -2.37 -0.45
CA GLY A 264 16.80 -3.50 -0.87
C GLY A 264 15.98 -4.54 -1.66
N ASP A 265 16.34 -4.79 -2.93
CA ASP A 265 15.56 -5.63 -3.84
C ASP A 265 15.43 -7.07 -3.34
N GLU A 266 16.50 -7.62 -2.75
CA GLU A 266 16.55 -9.03 -2.33
C GLU A 266 15.46 -9.35 -1.30
N ALA A 267 15.41 -8.57 -0.22
CA ALA A 267 14.38 -8.73 0.82
C ALA A 267 13.00 -8.25 0.36
N PHE A 268 12.95 -7.27 -0.56
CA PHE A 268 11.68 -6.80 -1.10
C PHE A 268 10.96 -7.90 -1.89
N ARG A 269 11.68 -8.71 -2.68
CA ARG A 269 11.10 -9.84 -3.43
C ARG A 269 10.40 -10.84 -2.51
N GLU A 270 11.04 -11.19 -1.39
CA GLU A 270 10.44 -12.07 -0.37
C GLU A 270 9.23 -11.41 0.30
N LEU A 271 9.29 -10.11 0.60
CA LEU A 271 8.17 -9.36 1.17
C LEU A 271 6.97 -9.28 0.22
N SER A 272 7.23 -9.12 -1.08
CA SER A 272 6.26 -8.78 -2.10
C SER A 272 5.63 -9.99 -2.79
N GLU A 273 5.80 -11.19 -2.24
CA GLU A 273 5.14 -12.38 -2.76
C GLU A 273 3.61 -12.16 -2.79
N MET A 274 3.02 -12.50 -3.94
CA MET A 274 1.59 -12.40 -4.14
C MET A 274 0.88 -13.42 -3.24
N ASP A 275 -0.08 -12.93 -2.46
CA ASP A 275 -0.96 -13.72 -1.63
C ASP A 275 -2.20 -14.17 -2.44
N PRO A 276 -2.39 -15.47 -2.69
CA PRO A 276 -3.57 -15.98 -3.39
C PRO A 276 -4.90 -15.63 -2.68
N GLU A 277 -4.88 -15.45 -1.36
CA GLU A 277 -6.05 -15.09 -0.56
C GLU A 277 -6.17 -13.57 -0.33
N GLY A 278 -5.29 -12.75 -0.92
CA GLY A 278 -5.22 -11.31 -0.65
C GLY A 278 -6.53 -10.56 -0.91
N SER A 279 -7.28 -10.96 -1.94
CA SER A 279 -8.62 -10.38 -2.23
C SER A 279 -9.62 -10.70 -1.11
N LYS A 280 -9.62 -11.93 -0.62
CA LYS A 280 -10.52 -12.38 0.45
C LYS A 280 -10.16 -11.71 1.78
N LEU A 281 -8.87 -11.60 2.11
CA LEU A 281 -8.43 -10.88 3.30
C LEU A 281 -8.94 -9.45 3.31
N LEU A 282 -8.80 -8.73 2.20
CA LEU A 282 -9.33 -7.38 2.09
C LEU A 282 -10.86 -7.33 2.27
N ASP A 283 -11.60 -8.23 1.60
CA ASP A 283 -13.05 -8.29 1.67
C ASP A 283 -13.55 -8.60 3.11
N ASP A 284 -12.85 -9.49 3.83
CA ASP A 284 -13.15 -9.82 5.23
C ASP A 284 -13.00 -8.59 6.15
N TRP A 285 -11.96 -7.77 5.95
CA TRP A 285 -11.73 -6.51 6.69
C TRP A 285 -12.62 -5.35 6.27
N GLN A 286 -13.18 -5.42 5.05
CA GLN A 286 -14.19 -4.48 4.58
C GLN A 286 -15.58 -4.84 5.09
N THR A 287 -15.87 -6.12 5.33
CA THR A 287 -17.18 -6.54 5.81
C THR A 287 -17.50 -5.87 7.15
N PRO A 288 -18.55 -5.03 7.23
CA PRO A 288 -18.85 -4.36 8.48
C PRO A 288 -19.24 -5.41 9.51
N SER A 289 -18.62 -5.34 10.69
CA SER A 289 -19.00 -6.23 11.80
C SER A 289 -20.51 -6.21 12.00
N LEU A 290 -21.10 -7.35 12.37
CA LEU A 290 -22.53 -7.45 12.68
C LEU A 290 -22.96 -6.34 13.66
N HIS A 291 -22.06 -5.95 14.58
CA HIS A 291 -22.23 -4.84 15.50
C HIS A 291 -22.38 -3.47 14.82
N PHE A 292 -21.59 -3.19 13.77
CA PHE A 292 -21.69 -1.97 12.97
C PHE A 292 -22.97 -1.94 12.15
N LEU A 293 -23.33 -3.05 11.48
CA LEU A 293 -24.58 -3.18 10.73
C LEU A 293 -25.80 -2.97 11.63
N LEU A 294 -25.79 -3.56 12.83
CA LEU A 294 -26.87 -3.40 13.80
C LEU A 294 -26.98 -1.97 14.32
N ARG A 295 -25.90 -1.20 14.41
CA ARG A 295 -25.97 0.21 14.82
C ARG A 295 -26.67 1.11 13.80
N GLN A 296 -26.71 0.69 12.52
CA GLN A 296 -27.43 1.41 11.47
C GLN A 296 -28.95 1.12 11.46
N TRP A 297 -29.42 0.08 12.16
CA TRP A 297 -30.86 -0.17 12.31
C TRP A 297 -31.53 0.84 13.25
N PRO A 298 -32.82 1.17 13.05
CA PRO A 298 -33.59 2.00 13.97
C PRO A 298 -33.51 1.49 15.41
N GLN A 299 -33.43 2.41 16.39
CA GLN A 299 -33.35 2.07 17.82
C GLN A 299 -34.58 1.28 18.26
N THR A 300 -34.48 -0.05 18.21
CA THR A 300 -35.54 -0.97 18.64
C THR A 300 -35.06 -1.85 19.79
N LYS A 301 -36.01 -2.36 20.61
CA LYS A 301 -35.69 -3.33 21.68
C LYS A 301 -34.96 -4.56 21.14
N VAL A 302 -35.29 -5.00 19.93
CA VAL A 302 -34.66 -6.13 19.24
C VAL A 302 -33.19 -5.83 18.91
N ARG A 303 -32.91 -4.66 18.30
CA ARG A 303 -31.55 -4.20 18.01
C ARG A 303 -30.68 -4.11 19.27
N ASN A 304 -31.20 -3.48 20.32
CA ASN A 304 -30.46 -3.29 21.57
C ASN A 304 -30.20 -4.63 22.30
N GLY A 305 -31.14 -5.58 22.21
CA GLY A 305 -30.96 -6.94 22.73
C GLY A 305 -29.96 -7.79 21.92
N LEU A 306 -29.83 -7.56 20.61
CA LEU A 306 -28.84 -8.24 19.77
C LEU A 306 -27.44 -7.67 20.01
N LEU A 307 -27.31 -6.34 20.13
CA LEU A 307 -26.06 -5.65 20.46
C LEU A 307 -25.52 -6.05 21.85
N SER A 308 -26.39 -6.22 22.85
CA SER A 308 -25.96 -6.65 24.19
C SER A 308 -25.44 -8.09 24.20
N LYS A 309 -26.09 -9.00 23.44
CA LYS A 309 -25.65 -10.39 23.28
C LYS A 309 -24.31 -10.50 22.53
N ILE A 310 -24.11 -9.69 21.48
CA ILE A 310 -22.82 -9.64 20.76
C ILE A 310 -21.72 -9.12 21.68
N ASN A 311 -21.97 -8.06 22.44
CA ASN A 311 -21.00 -7.53 23.41
C ASN A 311 -20.65 -8.57 24.49
N GLN A 312 -21.62 -9.33 25.00
CA GLN A 312 -21.36 -10.41 25.94
C GLN A 312 -20.48 -11.51 25.32
N ARG A 313 -20.76 -11.91 24.08
CA ARG A 313 -20.01 -12.95 23.38
C ARG A 313 -18.57 -12.54 23.06
N LEU A 314 -18.37 -11.31 22.58
CA LEU A 314 -17.03 -10.74 22.36
C LEU A 314 -16.22 -10.61 23.67
N ARG A 315 -16.90 -10.35 24.80
CA ARG A 315 -16.26 -10.33 26.12
C ARG A 315 -15.81 -11.73 26.54
N VAL A 316 -16.65 -12.75 26.33
CA VAL A 316 -16.30 -14.15 26.56
C VAL A 316 -15.14 -14.59 25.66
N ASP A 317 -15.15 -14.29 24.36
CA ASP A 317 -14.06 -14.64 23.46
C ASP A 317 -12.74 -13.96 23.86
N ARG A 318 -12.77 -12.70 24.30
CA ARG A 318 -11.61 -12.03 24.88
C ARG A 318 -11.09 -12.75 26.12
N ASP A 319 -11.96 -13.07 27.08
CA ASP A 319 -11.56 -13.75 28.31
C ASP A 319 -11.05 -15.18 28.04
N THR A 320 -11.55 -15.83 26.99
CA THR A 320 -11.12 -17.17 26.54
C THR A 320 -9.76 -17.12 25.82
N LEU A 321 -9.52 -16.09 24.99
CA LEU A 321 -8.22 -15.81 24.37
C LEU A 321 -7.16 -15.42 25.41
N TRP A 322 -7.53 -14.64 26.43
CA TRP A 322 -6.66 -14.29 27.56
C TRP A 322 -6.27 -15.51 28.40
N SER A 323 -7.20 -16.43 28.64
CA SER A 323 -6.92 -17.66 29.38
C SER A 323 -6.09 -18.67 28.58
N GLN A 324 -6.23 -18.74 27.25
CA GLN A 324 -5.35 -19.54 26.39
C GLN A 324 -3.93 -18.95 26.29
N HIS A 325 -3.78 -17.62 26.23
CA HIS A 325 -2.45 -16.97 26.27
C HIS A 325 -1.73 -17.15 27.62
N LEU A 326 -2.45 -17.12 28.74
CA LEU A 326 -1.89 -17.42 30.06
C LEU A 326 -1.44 -18.88 30.21
N CYS A 327 -2.12 -19.82 29.54
CA CYS A 327 -1.76 -21.24 29.57
C CYS A 327 -0.52 -21.56 28.72
N LEU A 328 -0.26 -20.80 27.65
CA LEU A 328 0.94 -20.93 26.81
C LEU A 328 2.19 -20.28 27.42
N LEU A 329 2.02 -19.32 28.35
CA LEU A 329 3.12 -18.66 29.06
C LEU A 329 3.59 -19.41 30.32
N SER A 330 2.88 -20.45 30.79
CA SER A 330 3.25 -21.21 31.99
C SER A 330 3.96 -22.56 31.72
N SER A 331 4.14 -22.95 30.46
CA SER A 331 4.80 -24.22 30.11
C SER A 331 6.29 -24.04 29.78
N THR A 332 7.08 -23.59 30.76
CA THR A 332 8.52 -23.85 30.81
C THR A 332 8.84 -24.62 32.08
N CYS A 333 8.77 -25.95 32.00
CA CYS A 333 9.28 -26.84 33.05
C CYS A 333 10.81 -26.98 32.92
N ARG A 334 11.55 -26.62 33.98
CA ARG A 334 12.80 -27.29 34.36
C ARG A 334 12.52 -28.25 35.51
N PRO A 335 13.27 -29.37 35.62
CA PRO A 335 12.88 -30.52 36.43
C PRO A 335 13.35 -30.41 37.89
N GLY A 336 12.55 -30.99 38.79
CA GLY A 336 12.94 -31.34 40.16
C GLY A 336 12.37 -30.42 41.21
N VAL A 337 11.30 -30.86 41.89
CA VAL A 337 11.12 -30.92 43.36
C VAL A 337 9.76 -31.60 43.63
N SER A 338 9.74 -32.45 44.64
CA SER A 338 8.66 -33.35 45.09
C SER A 338 7.42 -32.64 45.68
N VAL A 339 6.29 -33.35 45.55
CA VAL A 339 4.88 -33.14 45.97
C VAL A 339 4.69 -32.74 47.46
N PRO A 340 3.50 -32.24 47.89
CA PRO A 340 2.47 -33.20 48.32
C PRO A 340 1.00 -32.86 47.97
N ASP A 341 0.24 -33.96 47.92
CA ASP A 341 -1.19 -34.17 47.77
C ASP A 341 -2.14 -33.10 48.33
N LYS A 342 -3.18 -32.79 47.53
CA LYS A 342 -4.59 -32.65 47.97
C LYS A 342 -5.50 -32.42 46.76
N CYS A 343 -6.05 -33.51 46.21
CA CYS A 343 -7.28 -33.48 45.45
C CYS A 343 -8.26 -34.44 46.12
N TYR A 344 -9.30 -33.92 46.78
CA TYR A 344 -10.53 -34.66 47.05
C TYR A 344 -11.71 -33.71 47.26
N HIS A 345 -12.85 -34.19 46.75
CA HIS A 345 -14.25 -33.85 46.98
C HIS A 345 -14.98 -32.88 46.02
N ASP A 346 -15.74 -33.53 45.13
CA ASP A 346 -17.22 -33.53 45.00
C ASP A 346 -17.92 -32.16 44.80
N SER A 347 -18.95 -32.00 43.96
CA SER A 347 -20.07 -32.93 43.79
C SER A 347 -21.02 -32.53 42.62
N VAL A 348 -21.58 -33.57 41.97
CA VAL A 348 -23.00 -33.74 41.57
C VAL A 348 -23.51 -33.12 40.26
N VAL A 349 -23.68 -34.04 39.31
CA VAL A 349 -24.63 -34.05 38.17
C VAL A 349 -26.04 -34.39 38.69
N PRO A 350 -27.12 -33.94 38.03
CA PRO A 350 -28.26 -34.85 37.87
C PRO A 350 -28.70 -35.00 36.42
N ALA A 351 -28.80 -36.27 36.01
CA ALA A 351 -29.50 -36.71 34.83
C ALA A 351 -31.00 -36.81 35.11
N GLN A 352 -31.85 -36.32 34.20
CA GLN A 352 -33.20 -36.86 34.02
C GLN A 352 -33.54 -36.93 32.53
N ALA A 353 -33.68 -38.16 32.07
CA ALA A 353 -34.28 -38.53 30.81
C ALA A 353 -35.82 -38.57 30.96
N ARG A 354 -36.55 -37.97 30.01
CA ARG A 354 -37.87 -38.47 29.58
C ARG A 354 -38.02 -38.32 28.07
N ARG A 355 -38.21 -39.47 27.42
CA ARG A 355 -38.72 -39.64 26.06
C ARG A 355 -40.22 -39.37 26.03
N LEU A 356 -40.70 -38.75 24.96
CA LEU A 356 -41.98 -38.89 24.21
C LEU A 356 -41.68 -38.13 22.90
N GLY A 357 -41.86 -38.60 21.66
CA GLY A 357 -42.74 -39.61 21.11
C GLY A 357 -43.59 -38.93 20.02
N CYS A 358 -43.21 -39.14 18.75
CA CYS A 358 -43.72 -38.58 17.48
C CYS A 358 -43.33 -37.13 17.14
#